data_AF-A0A357N984-F1
#
_entry.id   AF-A0A357N984-F1
#
_cell.length_a   1.000
_cell.length_b   1.000
_cell.length_c   1.000
_cell.angle_alpha   90.00
_cell.angle_beta   90.00
_cell.angle_gamma   90.00
#
_symmetry.space_group_name_H-M   'P 1'
#
loop_
_entity.id
_entity.type
_entity.pdbx_description
1 polymer ?
#
loop_
_entity_poly.entity_id
_entity_poly.type
_entity_poly.pdbx_seq_one_letter_code
_entity_poly.pdbx_strand_id
1 'polypeptide(L)' 'KAAEVALIMTIGEMLEHMTLEKSNSALRKLAELAPLKARRMVDGQEEEIAAELVHTGDRLLV' A
#
# COMPACT_ATOMS: atom_id res chain seq x y z
N LYS A 1 -40.02 12.73 -16.57
CA LYS A 1 -39.14 13.19 -15.46
C LYS A 1 -38.23 12.06 -14.92
N ALA A 2 -37.71 11.19 -15.79
CA ALA A 2 -36.78 10.12 -15.39
C ALA A 2 -35.32 10.44 -15.78
N ALA A 3 -35.12 11.21 -16.84
CA ALA A 3 -33.79 11.59 -17.34
C ALA A 3 -33.00 12.46 -16.34
N GLU A 4 -33.66 13.37 -15.64
CA GLU A 4 -33.04 14.23 -14.62
C GLU A 4 -32.57 13.41 -13.41
N VAL A 5 -33.38 12.45 -12.98
CA VAL A 5 -33.02 11.54 -11.88
C VAL A 5 -31.85 10.65 -12.30
N ALA A 6 -31.90 10.07 -13.50
CA ALA A 6 -30.80 9.26 -14.04
C ALA A 6 -29.48 10.06 -14.09
N LEU A 7 -29.52 11.33 -14.50
CA LEU A 7 -28.34 12.19 -14.53
C LEU A 7 -27.72 12.39 -13.14
N ILE A 8 -28.54 12.69 -12.12
CA ILE A 8 -28.06 12.87 -10.74
C ILE A 8 -27.48 11.56 -10.20
N MET A 9 -28.13 10.42 -10.48
CA MET A 9 -27.64 9.11 -10.06
C MET A 9 -26.28 8.78 -10.68
N THR A 10 -26.09 9.04 -11.98
CA THR A 10 -24.81 8.83 -12.66
C THR A 10 -23.70 9.73 -12.09
N ILE A 11 -24.02 10.97 -11.72
CA ILE A 11 -23.06 11.85 -11.04
C ILE A 11 -22.72 11.29 -9.65
N GLY A 12 -23.71 10.81 -8.91
CA GLY A 12 -23.50 10.16 -7.61
C GLY A 12 -22.59 8.94 -7.69
N GLU A 13 -22.86 8.04 -8.64
CA GLU A 13 -22.04 6.85 -8.91
C GLU A 13 -20.60 7.23 -9.28
N MET A 14 -20.41 8.26 -10.10
CA MET A 14 -19.07 8.73 -10.49
C MET A 14 -18.29 9.26 -9.27
N LEU A 15 -18.93 10.07 -8.43
CA LEU A 15 -18.32 10.61 -7.21
C LEU A 15 -17.98 9.51 -6.20
N GLU A 16 -18.85 8.52 -6.04
CA GLU A 16 -18.62 7.34 -5.20
C GLU A 16 -17.42 6.55 -5.71
N HIS A 17 -17.38 6.24 -7.00
CA HIS A 17 -16.25 5.53 -7.64
C HIS A 17 -14.93 6.28 -7.44
N MET A 18 -14.90 7.60 -7.67
CA MET A 18 -13.70 8.41 -7.43
C MET A 18 -13.23 8.38 -5.97
N THR A 19 -14.17 8.34 -5.02
CA THR A 19 -13.86 8.32 -3.58
C THR A 19 -13.34 6.96 -3.13
N LEU A 20 -13.90 5.87 -3.67
CA LEU A 20 -13.45 4.50 -3.43
C LEU A 20 -12.04 4.28 -3.98
N GLU A 21 -11.78 4.70 -5.22
CA GLU A 21 -10.46 4.57 -5.85
C GLU A 21 -9.39 5.33 -5.08
N LYS A 22 -9.70 6.55 -4.62
CA LYS A 22 -8.79 7.35 -3.80
C LYS A 22 -8.45 6.64 -2.48
N SER A 23 -9.44 6.08 -1.79
CA SER A 23 -9.24 5.33 -0.55
C SER A 23 -8.40 4.07 -0.77
N ASN A 24 -8.69 3.30 -1.83
CA ASN A 24 -7.91 2.12 -2.20
C ASN A 24 -6.46 2.46 -2.54
N SER A 25 -6.21 3.55 -3.26
CA SER A 25 -4.86 3.97 -3.62
C SER A 25 -4.03 4.36 -2.39
N ALA A 26 -4.65 4.99 -1.38
CA ALA A 26 -3.97 5.36 -0.14
C ALA A 26 -3.59 4.11 0.67
N LEU A 27 -4.50 3.14 0.77
CA LEU A 27 -4.23 1.86 1.43
C LEU A 27 -3.11 1.07 0.73
N ARG A 28 -3.12 1.02 -0.60
CA ARG A 28 -2.04 0.37 -1.38
C ARG A 28 -0.69 1.03 -1.13
N LYS A 29 -0.63 2.36 -1.14
CA LYS A 29 0.61 3.09 -0.83
C LYS A 29 1.12 2.81 0.58
N LEU A 30 0.24 2.70 1.57
CA LEU A 30 0.63 2.32 2.93
C LEU A 30 1.17 0.89 2.99
N ALA A 31 0.58 -0.05 2.23
CA ALA A 31 1.08 -1.42 2.14
C ALA A 31 2.44 -1.51 1.42
N GLU A 32 2.65 -0.71 0.36
CA GLU A 32 3.91 -0.64 -0.40
C GLU A 32 5.05 0.01 0.40
N LEU A 33 4.74 0.88 1.36
CA LEU A 33 5.74 1.53 2.22
C LEU A 33 6.40 0.57 3.22
N ALA A 34 5.80 -0.59 3.48
CA ALA A 34 6.47 -1.63 4.26
C ALA A 34 7.62 -2.21 3.41
N PRO A 35 8.89 -2.04 3.82
CA PRO A 35 10.00 -2.61 3.09
C PRO A 35 9.85 -4.13 3.12
N LEU A 36 9.62 -4.74 1.96
CA LEU A 36 9.50 -6.20 1.83
C LEU A 36 10.84 -6.92 2.08
N LYS A 37 11.93 -6.16 2.18
CA LYS A 37 13.29 -6.67 2.29
C LYS A 37 14.09 -5.84 3.30
N ALA A 38 14.95 -6.53 4.04
CA ALA A 38 15.92 -5.94 4.93
C ALA A 38 17.32 -6.41 4.54
N ARG A 39 18.34 -5.59 4.80
CA ARG A 39 19.74 -5.99 4.61
C ARG A 39 20.35 -6.25 5.97
N ARG A 40 20.81 -7.48 6.22
CA ARG A 40 21.39 -7.91 7.48
C ARG A 40 22.89 -8.12 7.32
N MET A 41 23.66 -7.78 8.35
CA MET A 41 25.08 -8.12 8.45
C MET A 41 25.26 -9.39 9.28
N VAL A 42 25.83 -10.43 8.68
CA VAL A 42 26.17 -11.70 9.35
C VAL A 42 27.63 -12.02 9.09
N ASP A 43 28.42 -12.21 10.14
CA ASP A 43 29.85 -12.57 10.06
C ASP A 43 30.69 -11.69 9.12
N GLY A 44 30.33 -10.40 9.02
CA GLY A 44 31.01 -9.43 8.17
C GLY A 44 30.57 -9.42 6.70
N GLN A 45 29.54 -10.19 6.34
CA GLN A 45 28.92 -10.21 5.02
C GLN A 45 27.51 -9.60 5.04
N GLU A 46 27.12 -8.98 3.93
CA GLU A 46 25.79 -8.42 3.74
C GLU A 46 24.88 -9.45 3.05
N GLU A 47 23.69 -9.65 3.60
CA GLU A 47 22.65 -10.52 3.06
C GLU A 47 21.34 -9.74 2.93
N GLU A 48 20.67 -9.85 1.77
CA GLU A 48 19.30 -9.34 1.59
C GLU A 48 18.31 -10.44 1.99
N ILE A 49 17.52 -10.18 3.03
CA ILE A 49 16.52 -11.10 3.57
C ILE A 49 15.12 -10.47 3.49
N ALA A 50 14.07 -11.28 3.52
CA ALA A 50 12.71 -10.77 3.66
C ALA A 50 12.54 -10.12 5.05
N ALA A 51 11.78 -9.03 5.14
CA ALA A 51 11.62 -8.30 6.41
C ALA A 51 10.96 -9.15 7.51
N GLU A 52 10.15 -10.15 7.14
CA GLU A 52 9.55 -11.10 8.07
C GLU A 52 10.57 -12.07 8.71
N LEU A 53 11.77 -12.20 8.12
CA LEU A 53 12.85 -13.04 8.64
C LEU A 53 13.80 -12.30 9.58
N VAL A 54 13.55 -11.01 9.85
CA VAL A 54 14.33 -10.21 10.80
C VAL A 54 13.96 -10.61 12.23
N HIS A 55 14.97 -10.91 13.03
CA HIS A 55 14.82 -11.26 14.44
C HIS A 55 15.45 -10.21 15.35
N THR A 56 14.95 -10.12 16.59
CA THR A 56 15.56 -9.25 17.61
C THR A 56 17.01 -9.66 17.87
N GLY A 57 17.94 -8.73 17.68
CA GLY A 57 19.38 -8.96 17.77
C GLY A 57 20.11 -8.92 16.43
N ASP A 58 19.39 -8.94 15.31
CA ASP A 58 19.98 -8.76 13.99
C ASP A 58 20.57 -7.34 13.83
N ARG A 59 21.73 -7.26 13.17
CA ARG A 59 22.32 -5.99 12.72
C ARG A 59 21.83 -5.70 11.31
N LEU A 60 20.95 -4.72 11.17
CA LEU A 60 20.46 -4.28 9.87
C LEU A 60 21.26 -3.09 9.35
N LEU A 61 21.49 -3.07 8.04
CA LEU A 61 21.98 -1.89 7.32
C LEU A 61 20.77 -1.13 6.77
N VAL A 62 20.73 0.18 7.02
CA VAL A 62 19.72 1.12 6.48
C VAL A 62 20.18 1.75 5.18
#